data_AF-A0A6A3ZZV8-F1
#
_entry.id   AF-A0A6A3ZZV8-F1
#
_cell.length_a   1.000
_cell.length_b   1.000
_cell.length_c   1.000
_cell.angle_alpha   90.00
_cell.angle_beta   90.00
_cell.angle_gamma   90.00
#
_symmetry.space_group_name_H-M   'P 1'
#
loop_
_entity.id
_entity.type
_entity.pdbx_description
1 polymer ?
#
loop_
_entity_poly.entity_id
_entity_poly.type
_entity_poly.pdbx_seq_one_letter_code
_entity_poly.pdbx_strand_id
1 'polypeptide(L)'
;MIKSVSSITIALACVASTAGAYQGHVERQLILGGEVVPSGTKTYVAGLRLERDSVNVCGGSLISPTHVLTVSHCAAQAFRWASIGEHYQNGTEIGEQIKTVSLMNHPNYSEHLANGDDFMMVELERPSKYKPVKLAAADDSDFKPGKMATTMGWGTNAETNGNFSYELQRVDVPLASDQACAAYATVDSSMVCAGGIANRDSCLGDSGGPADY
;
A
#
# COMPACT_ATOMS: atom_id res chain seq x y z
N MET A 1 71.67 -42.05 -23.46
CA MET A 1 71.78 -40.71 -24.09
C MET A 1 70.63 -40.54 -25.08
N ILE A 2 69.77 -39.55 -24.81
CA ILE A 2 68.87 -38.77 -25.69
C ILE A 2 67.90 -39.52 -26.65
N LYS A 3 66.59 -39.30 -26.44
CA LYS A 3 65.56 -38.71 -27.35
C LYS A 3 64.16 -39.20 -26.93
N SER A 4 63.31 -38.37 -26.33
CA SER A 4 62.35 -37.41 -26.95
C SER A 4 61.14 -38.10 -27.59
N VAL A 5 59.96 -38.16 -26.96
CA VAL A 5 58.79 -37.23 -26.99
C VAL A 5 57.60 -37.95 -27.66
N SER A 6 56.43 -37.94 -27.00
CA SER A 6 55.15 -37.68 -27.67
C SER A 6 54.07 -37.33 -26.64
N SER A 7 53.60 -36.10 -26.74
CA SER A 7 52.46 -35.54 -26.02
C SER A 7 51.16 -36.03 -26.65
N ILE A 8 50.18 -36.39 -25.83
CA ILE A 8 48.76 -36.49 -26.25
C ILE A 8 48.00 -35.44 -25.44
N THR A 9 47.57 -34.38 -26.13
CA THR A 9 46.69 -33.36 -25.59
C THR A 9 45.24 -33.79 -25.85
N ILE A 10 44.49 -34.08 -24.81
CA ILE A 10 43.04 -34.35 -24.91
C ILE A 10 42.33 -32.99 -24.93
N ALA A 11 41.71 -32.68 -26.06
CA ALA A 11 40.83 -31.52 -26.21
C ALA A 11 39.48 -31.79 -25.54
N LEU A 12 39.15 -31.02 -24.51
CA LEU A 12 37.82 -31.03 -23.87
C LEU A 12 36.92 -30.05 -24.63
N ALA A 13 35.96 -30.57 -25.38
CA ALA A 13 34.96 -29.75 -26.06
C ALA A 13 33.92 -29.25 -25.04
N CYS A 14 33.93 -27.95 -24.74
CA CYS A 14 32.81 -27.29 -24.06
C CYS A 14 31.61 -27.22 -25.01
N VAL A 15 30.55 -27.97 -24.71
CA VAL A 15 29.26 -27.79 -25.37
C VAL A 15 28.66 -26.49 -24.86
N ALA A 16 28.63 -25.47 -25.73
CA ALA A 16 27.96 -24.21 -25.43
C ALA A 16 26.44 -24.41 -25.50
N SER A 17 25.82 -24.54 -24.34
CA SER A 17 24.37 -24.47 -24.19
C SER A 17 23.90 -23.06 -24.55
N THR A 18 23.11 -22.91 -25.60
CA THR A 18 22.50 -21.63 -25.97
C THR A 18 21.58 -21.15 -24.85
N ALA A 19 21.93 -19.99 -24.27
CA ALA A 19 21.09 -19.26 -23.33
C ALA A 19 19.78 -18.86 -24.02
N GLY A 20 18.69 -19.57 -23.67
CA GLY A 20 17.35 -19.04 -23.86
C GLY A 20 17.12 -17.96 -22.81
N ALA A 21 17.20 -16.69 -23.20
CA ALA A 21 16.74 -15.59 -22.39
C ALA A 21 15.21 -15.69 -22.26
N TYR A 22 14.75 -16.40 -21.24
CA TYR A 22 13.40 -16.20 -20.72
C TYR A 22 13.40 -14.82 -20.05
N GLN A 23 12.94 -13.80 -20.78
CA GLN A 23 12.30 -12.65 -20.17
C GLN A 23 10.99 -13.13 -19.54
N GLY A 24 11.09 -13.84 -18.42
CA GLY A 24 10.00 -13.86 -17.47
C GLY A 24 9.90 -12.46 -16.93
N HIS A 25 8.83 -11.75 -17.28
CA HIS A 25 8.38 -10.64 -16.45
C HIS A 25 8.40 -11.16 -15.02
N VAL A 26 9.31 -10.63 -14.20
CA VAL A 26 9.26 -10.86 -12.76
C VAL A 26 7.90 -10.28 -12.39
N GLU A 27 6.94 -11.17 -12.20
CA GLU A 27 5.66 -10.87 -11.57
C GLU A 27 6.07 -10.38 -10.19
N ARG A 28 6.26 -9.05 -10.08
CA ARG A 28 6.48 -8.40 -8.80
C ARG A 28 5.25 -8.81 -8.04
N GLN A 29 5.40 -9.65 -7.02
CA GLN A 29 4.32 -9.90 -6.08
C GLN A 29 3.87 -8.50 -5.63
N LEU A 30 2.57 -8.27 -5.64
CA LEU A 30 1.96 -6.96 -5.41
C LEU A 30 1.55 -6.91 -3.94
N ILE A 31 0.73 -5.96 -3.48
CA ILE A 31 -0.10 -6.20 -2.28
C ILE A 31 -0.56 -7.66 -2.32
N LEU A 32 -0.46 -8.42 -1.22
CA LEU A 32 -0.53 -9.89 -1.29
C LEU A 32 -1.71 -10.34 -2.19
N GLY A 33 -1.41 -11.02 -3.31
CA GLY A 33 -2.44 -11.49 -4.26
C GLY A 33 -3.27 -10.41 -4.97
N GLY A 34 -2.82 -9.16 -4.95
CA GLY A 34 -3.42 -7.98 -5.55
C GLY A 34 -3.00 -7.73 -7.00
N GLU A 35 -3.45 -6.61 -7.55
CA GLU A 35 -3.17 -6.19 -8.94
C GLU A 35 -2.94 -4.69 -9.05
N VAL A 36 -2.27 -4.26 -10.12
CA VAL A 36 -1.99 -2.85 -10.39
C VAL A 36 -3.29 -2.10 -10.64
N VAL A 37 -3.49 -0.98 -9.94
CA VAL A 37 -4.59 -0.06 -10.21
C VAL A 37 -4.31 0.68 -11.52
N PRO A 38 -5.22 0.70 -12.50
CA PRO A 38 -5.00 1.47 -13.72
C PRO A 38 -4.75 2.95 -13.39
N SER A 39 -3.63 3.49 -13.89
CA SER A 39 -3.21 4.87 -13.61
C SER A 39 -4.32 5.88 -13.94
N GLY A 40 -4.53 6.84 -13.03
CA GLY A 40 -5.55 7.88 -13.15
C GLY A 40 -6.99 7.48 -12.78
N THR A 41 -7.25 6.23 -12.36
CA THR A 41 -8.62 5.79 -12.00
C THR A 41 -8.98 6.01 -10.53
N LYS A 42 -7.99 6.02 -9.64
CA LYS A 42 -8.15 6.12 -8.18
C LYS A 42 -7.37 7.30 -7.62
N THR A 43 -7.63 8.50 -8.15
CA THR A 43 -6.84 9.70 -7.87
C THR A 43 -6.97 10.27 -6.47
N TYR A 44 -7.92 9.80 -5.67
CA TYR A 44 -8.11 10.21 -4.28
C TYR A 44 -7.20 9.46 -3.31
N VAL A 45 -6.57 8.36 -3.73
CA VAL A 45 -5.58 7.68 -2.90
C VAL A 45 -4.40 8.62 -2.72
N ALA A 46 -4.10 8.93 -1.46
CA ALA A 46 -3.03 9.83 -1.06
C ALA A 46 -1.88 9.04 -0.45
N GLY A 47 -0.65 9.47 -0.73
CA GLY A 47 0.56 9.00 -0.07
C GLY A 47 1.08 10.06 0.89
N LEU A 48 1.33 9.68 2.15
CA LEU A 48 1.86 10.57 3.19
C LEU A 48 3.37 10.39 3.32
N ARG A 49 4.12 11.49 3.33
CA ARG A 49 5.56 11.50 3.06
C ARG A 49 6.30 12.43 4.03
N LEU A 50 7.44 11.99 4.55
CA LEU A 50 8.30 12.81 5.43
C LEU A 50 8.85 14.01 4.68
N GLU A 51 9.48 13.74 3.56
CA GLU A 51 10.00 14.74 2.65
C GLU A 51 9.22 14.70 1.35
N ARG A 52 9.36 15.75 0.54
CA ARG A 52 8.66 15.86 -0.74
C ARG A 52 8.89 14.61 -1.60
N ASP A 53 10.15 14.17 -1.71
CA ASP A 53 10.57 13.10 -2.63
C ASP A 53 10.88 11.77 -1.93
N SER A 54 10.55 11.63 -0.63
CA SER A 54 10.71 10.38 0.12
C SER A 54 9.55 9.42 -0.11
N VAL A 55 9.77 8.10 -0.05
CA VAL A 55 8.69 7.09 -0.11
C VAL A 55 7.52 7.38 0.84
N ASN A 56 6.34 6.86 0.49
CA ASN A 56 5.16 6.97 1.35
C ASN A 56 5.38 6.15 2.63
N VAL A 57 5.11 6.76 3.78
CA VAL A 57 5.13 6.08 5.09
C VAL A 57 3.75 5.60 5.53
N CYS A 58 2.71 6.26 5.03
CA CYS A 58 1.31 5.87 5.21
C CYS A 58 0.50 6.23 3.97
N GLY A 59 -0.66 5.62 3.83
CA GLY A 59 -1.70 6.00 2.89
C GLY A 59 -2.67 7.03 3.47
N GLY A 60 -3.60 7.45 2.63
CA GLY A 60 -4.68 8.37 2.94
C GLY A 60 -5.72 8.40 1.84
N SER A 61 -6.83 9.09 2.11
CA SER A 61 -7.89 9.36 1.13
C SER A 61 -8.22 10.83 1.10
N LEU A 62 -8.20 11.47 -0.07
CA LEU A 62 -8.70 12.82 -0.24
C LEU A 62 -10.22 12.84 -0.04
N ILE A 63 -10.71 13.49 1.01
CA ILE A 63 -12.15 13.54 1.38
C ILE A 63 -12.78 14.93 1.19
N SER A 64 -11.94 15.96 1.06
CA SER A 64 -12.33 17.28 0.56
C SER A 64 -11.14 17.89 -0.19
N PRO A 65 -11.30 19.00 -0.94
CA PRO A 65 -10.17 19.62 -1.63
C PRO A 65 -8.98 19.92 -0.72
N THR A 66 -9.19 20.18 0.58
CA THR A 66 -8.14 20.55 1.53
C THR A 66 -7.89 19.53 2.63
N HIS A 67 -8.55 18.37 2.61
CA HIS A 67 -8.43 17.37 3.69
C HIS A 67 -8.20 15.96 3.16
N VAL A 68 -7.18 15.31 3.72
CA VAL A 68 -6.92 13.88 3.59
C VAL A 68 -7.33 13.19 4.90
N LEU A 69 -8.11 12.12 4.80
CA LEU A 69 -8.40 11.20 5.90
C LEU A 69 -7.33 10.11 5.92
N THR A 70 -6.82 9.80 7.10
CA THR A 70 -5.83 8.73 7.34
C THR A 70 -6.00 8.23 8.78
N VAL A 71 -5.06 7.43 9.28
CA VAL A 71 -5.07 6.85 10.63
C VAL A 71 -4.20 7.64 11.60
N SER A 72 -4.60 7.76 12.86
CA SER A 72 -3.91 8.58 13.88
C SER A 72 -2.52 8.05 14.21
N HIS A 73 -2.30 6.73 14.20
CA HIS A 73 -0.98 6.14 14.49
C HIS A 73 0.10 6.58 13.49
N CYS A 74 -0.28 7.05 12.30
CA CYS A 74 0.65 7.60 11.31
C CYS A 74 1.22 8.97 11.73
N ALA A 75 0.63 9.66 12.70
CA ALA A 75 1.11 10.97 13.16
C ALA A 75 2.55 10.90 13.69
N ALA A 76 2.93 9.79 14.34
CA ALA A 76 4.27 9.56 14.87
C ALA A 76 5.35 9.51 13.77
N GLN A 77 4.99 9.24 12.51
CA GLN A 77 5.91 9.24 11.38
C GLN A 77 6.35 10.65 10.95
N ALA A 78 5.76 11.71 11.52
CA ALA A 78 6.13 13.09 11.27
C ALA A 78 6.15 13.48 9.78
N PHE A 79 5.21 12.96 8.99
CA PHE A 79 5.05 13.34 7.59
C PHE A 79 4.76 14.85 7.46
N ARG A 80 5.16 15.43 6.32
CA ARG A 80 5.02 16.87 6.00
C ARG A 80 4.40 17.12 4.64
N TRP A 81 4.21 16.07 3.84
CA TRP A 81 3.72 16.14 2.47
C TRP A 81 2.67 15.06 2.22
N ALA A 82 1.72 15.40 1.36
CA ALA A 82 0.77 14.46 0.77
C ALA A 82 0.95 14.46 -0.75
N SER A 83 1.15 13.30 -1.37
CA SER A 83 1.06 13.08 -2.81
C SER A 83 -0.36 12.64 -3.16
N ILE A 84 -1.03 13.34 -4.07
CA ILE A 84 -2.43 13.09 -4.44
C ILE A 84 -2.54 12.95 -5.95
N GLY A 85 -3.34 11.98 -6.42
CA GLY A 85 -3.44 11.65 -7.85
C GLY A 85 -2.18 11.03 -8.43
N GLU A 86 -1.30 10.54 -7.55
CA GLU A 86 -0.08 9.84 -7.90
C GLU A 86 -0.37 8.34 -8.15
N HIS A 87 0.38 7.73 -9.06
CA HIS A 87 0.38 6.29 -9.30
C HIS A 87 1.67 5.62 -8.81
N TYR A 88 2.78 6.36 -8.75
CA TYR A 88 4.10 5.85 -8.42
C TYR A 88 4.56 6.23 -7.01
N GLN A 89 5.19 5.29 -6.31
CA GLN A 89 5.62 5.44 -4.92
C GLN A 89 6.63 6.59 -4.71
N ASN A 90 7.35 7.00 -5.77
CA ASN A 90 8.28 8.12 -5.73
C ASN A 90 7.58 9.48 -5.64
N GLY A 91 6.25 9.57 -5.79
CA GLY A 91 5.48 10.80 -5.56
C GLY A 91 5.72 11.94 -6.57
N THR A 92 6.53 11.74 -7.60
CA THR A 92 7.10 12.84 -8.41
C THR A 92 6.79 12.74 -9.89
N GLU A 93 6.12 11.68 -10.35
CA GLU A 93 5.88 11.45 -11.77
C GLU A 93 4.59 12.10 -12.26
N ILE A 94 3.51 11.91 -11.52
CA ILE A 94 2.20 12.48 -11.84
C ILE A 94 1.60 13.10 -10.55
N GLY A 95 0.30 13.39 -10.55
CA GLY A 95 -0.31 13.87 -9.32
C GLY A 95 0.04 15.33 -8.95
N GLU A 96 0.01 15.57 -7.65
CA GLU A 96 0.50 16.78 -7.00
C GLU A 96 1.04 16.45 -5.61
N GLN A 97 2.04 17.20 -5.16
CA GLN A 97 2.56 17.13 -3.80
C GLN A 97 2.22 18.42 -3.06
N ILE A 98 1.48 18.31 -1.96
CA ILE A 98 1.02 19.44 -1.16
C ILE A 98 1.55 19.29 0.26
N LYS A 99 1.99 20.39 0.88
CA LYS A 99 2.38 20.36 2.29
C LYS A 99 1.18 20.11 3.17
N THR A 100 1.41 19.38 4.25
CA THR A 100 0.45 19.23 5.35
C THR A 100 0.66 20.34 6.36
N VAL A 101 -0.39 21.07 6.72
CA VAL A 101 -0.31 22.23 7.64
C VAL A 101 -0.91 21.96 9.02
N SER A 102 -1.78 20.94 9.13
CA SER A 102 -2.38 20.53 10.40
C SER A 102 -2.64 19.01 10.39
N LEU A 103 -2.41 18.37 11.54
CA LEU A 103 -2.72 16.98 11.79
C LEU A 103 -3.70 16.94 12.96
N MET A 104 -4.92 16.48 12.72
CA MET A 104 -6.03 16.53 13.66
C MET A 104 -6.45 15.11 14.02
N ASN A 105 -5.82 14.54 15.05
CA ASN A 105 -6.20 13.24 15.60
C ASN A 105 -7.64 13.27 16.14
N HIS A 106 -8.32 12.14 16.05
CA HIS A 106 -9.58 11.99 16.77
C HIS A 106 -9.36 12.23 18.27
N PRO A 107 -10.22 13.02 18.96
CA PRO A 107 -10.03 13.36 20.37
C PRO A 107 -9.95 12.16 21.32
N ASN A 108 -10.53 11.03 20.95
CA ASN A 108 -10.53 9.81 21.74
C ASN A 108 -9.37 8.85 21.40
N TYR A 109 -8.60 9.13 20.34
CA TYR A 109 -7.49 8.26 19.94
C TYR A 109 -6.47 8.15 21.09
N SER A 110 -6.07 6.91 21.38
CA SER A 110 -5.01 6.62 22.33
C SER A 110 -4.18 5.43 21.86
N GLU A 111 -2.87 5.61 21.77
CA GLU A 111 -1.91 4.52 21.50
C GLU A 111 -1.97 3.39 22.54
N HIS A 112 -2.57 3.65 23.71
CA HIS A 112 -2.70 2.68 24.80
C HIS A 112 -4.02 1.88 24.78
N LEU A 113 -5.00 2.29 23.97
CA LEU A 113 -6.34 1.69 23.90
C LEU A 113 -6.53 0.96 22.57
N ALA A 114 -5.98 -0.25 22.42
CA ALA A 114 -6.25 -1.21 21.33
C ALA A 114 -6.40 -0.65 19.89
N ASN A 115 -5.91 0.56 19.59
CA ASN A 115 -6.13 1.33 18.37
C ASN A 115 -7.61 1.68 18.05
N GLY A 116 -8.45 1.89 19.07
CA GLY A 116 -9.78 2.47 18.88
C GLY A 116 -9.71 3.93 18.44
N ASP A 117 -10.69 4.38 17.67
CA ASP A 117 -10.78 5.75 17.13
C ASP A 117 -9.51 6.16 16.34
N ASP A 118 -8.84 5.21 15.68
CA ASP A 118 -7.58 5.40 14.97
C ASP A 118 -7.78 6.07 13.61
N PHE A 119 -8.27 7.29 13.60
CA PHE A 119 -8.38 8.13 12.41
C PHE A 119 -8.04 9.59 12.69
N MET A 120 -7.47 10.25 11.69
CA MET A 120 -7.14 11.67 11.75
C MET A 120 -7.39 12.38 10.43
N MET A 121 -7.63 13.68 10.52
CA MET A 121 -7.68 14.55 9.35
C MET A 121 -6.37 15.30 9.17
N VAL A 122 -5.86 15.31 7.95
CA VAL A 122 -4.68 16.06 7.54
C VAL A 122 -5.13 17.24 6.68
N GLU A 123 -4.83 18.46 7.12
CA GLU A 123 -5.11 19.68 6.36
C GLU A 123 -3.98 19.98 5.38
N LEU A 124 -4.34 20.31 4.15
CA LEU A 124 -3.43 20.64 3.06
C LEU A 124 -3.21 22.16 2.95
N GLU A 125 -1.98 22.59 2.65
CA GLU A 125 -1.61 24.02 2.47
C GLU A 125 -2.44 24.74 1.40
N ARG A 126 -2.96 23.99 0.43
CA ARG A 126 -3.82 24.49 -0.65
C ARG A 126 -4.80 23.41 -1.10
N PRO A 127 -5.92 23.77 -1.75
CA PRO A 127 -6.81 22.77 -2.33
C PRO A 127 -6.11 21.94 -3.41
N SER A 128 -6.41 20.65 -3.40
CA SER A 128 -6.10 19.68 -4.43
C SER A 128 -6.97 19.93 -5.68
N LYS A 129 -6.40 19.64 -6.86
CA LYS A 129 -7.13 19.65 -8.14
C LYS A 129 -7.90 18.35 -8.38
N TYR A 130 -7.60 17.29 -7.62
CA TYR A 130 -8.22 15.98 -7.77
C TYR A 130 -9.56 15.92 -7.03
N LYS A 131 -10.44 15.04 -7.52
CA LYS A 131 -11.78 14.87 -6.94
C LYS A 131 -11.66 14.07 -5.64
N PRO A 132 -12.26 14.54 -4.53
CA PRO A 132 -12.37 13.76 -3.31
C PRO A 132 -13.25 12.51 -3.49
N VAL A 133 -12.99 11.49 -2.69
CA VAL A 133 -13.86 10.32 -2.54
C VAL A 133 -15.03 10.64 -1.61
N LYS A 134 -16.12 9.89 -1.75
CA LYS A 134 -17.25 9.97 -0.81
C LYS A 134 -16.93 9.14 0.42
N LEU A 135 -17.30 9.65 1.58
CA LEU A 135 -17.29 8.88 2.82
C LEU A 135 -18.42 7.85 2.83
N ALA A 136 -18.22 6.80 3.64
CA ALA A 136 -19.23 5.82 3.98
C ALA A 136 -20.48 6.48 4.59
N ALA A 137 -21.61 5.77 4.56
CA ALA A 137 -22.84 6.23 5.18
C ALA A 137 -22.67 6.26 6.71
N ALA A 138 -23.08 7.37 7.35
CA ALA A 138 -22.92 7.54 8.80
C ALA A 138 -23.82 6.61 9.65
N ASP A 139 -24.71 5.84 9.02
CA ASP A 139 -25.59 4.85 9.64
C ASP A 139 -25.15 3.41 9.37
N ASP A 140 -23.93 3.22 8.85
CA ASP A 140 -23.32 1.94 8.47
C ASP A 140 -24.14 1.10 7.47
N SER A 141 -25.07 1.72 6.74
CA SER A 141 -25.95 1.02 5.79
C SER A 141 -25.23 0.42 4.58
N ASP A 142 -24.00 0.85 4.31
CA ASP A 142 -23.10 0.35 3.27
C ASP A 142 -22.25 -0.84 3.73
N PHE A 143 -22.07 -1.04 5.04
CA PHE A 143 -21.37 -2.18 5.62
C PHE A 143 -22.23 -3.44 5.59
N LYS A 144 -21.73 -4.49 4.92
CA LYS A 144 -22.39 -5.80 4.84
C LYS A 144 -21.34 -6.91 4.87
N PRO A 145 -21.32 -7.78 5.90
CA PRO A 145 -20.44 -8.94 5.91
C PRO A 145 -20.57 -9.76 4.62
N GLY A 146 -19.44 -10.15 4.04
CA GLY A 146 -19.32 -10.84 2.76
C GLY A 146 -19.28 -9.95 1.52
N LYS A 147 -19.60 -8.65 1.63
CA LYS A 147 -19.37 -7.67 0.55
C LYS A 147 -17.86 -7.49 0.36
N MET A 148 -17.41 -7.41 -0.89
CA MET A 148 -15.98 -7.17 -1.17
C MET A 148 -15.64 -5.72 -0.92
N ALA A 149 -14.57 -5.49 -0.17
CA ALA A 149 -13.89 -4.22 -0.04
C ALA A 149 -12.57 -4.26 -0.83
N THR A 150 -12.24 -3.17 -1.48
CA THR A 150 -10.97 -2.99 -2.19
C THR A 150 -10.05 -2.11 -1.34
N THR A 151 -8.95 -2.66 -0.85
CA THR A 151 -7.88 -1.88 -0.22
C THR A 151 -6.85 -1.48 -1.27
N MET A 152 -6.27 -0.29 -1.12
CA MET A 152 -5.33 0.27 -2.10
C MET A 152 -4.15 0.96 -1.44
N GLY A 153 -2.97 0.78 -2.02
CA GLY A 153 -1.75 1.41 -1.54
C GLY A 153 -0.48 0.95 -2.26
N TRP A 154 0.66 1.28 -1.67
CA TRP A 154 1.99 0.99 -2.20
C TRP A 154 2.82 0.15 -1.24
N GLY A 155 2.16 -0.53 -0.31
CA GLY A 155 2.79 -1.29 0.75
C GLY A 155 3.61 -2.46 0.24
N THR A 156 4.25 -3.14 1.19
CA THR A 156 5.11 -4.27 0.91
C THR A 156 4.32 -5.45 0.36
N ASN A 157 4.91 -6.17 -0.58
CA ASN A 157 4.28 -7.31 -1.23
C ASN A 157 4.35 -8.65 -0.49
N ALA A 158 4.97 -8.66 0.69
CA ALA A 158 5.08 -9.82 1.55
C ALA A 158 5.26 -9.38 2.99
N GLU A 159 4.76 -10.19 3.93
CA GLU A 159 4.90 -9.95 5.37
C GLU A 159 6.36 -9.94 5.84
N THR A 160 7.20 -10.76 5.20
CA THR A 160 8.63 -10.90 5.53
C THR A 160 9.48 -10.64 4.29
N ASN A 161 10.46 -9.72 4.42
CA ASN A 161 11.37 -9.32 3.34
C ASN A 161 10.67 -8.85 2.05
N GLY A 162 9.44 -8.34 2.18
CA GLY A 162 8.71 -7.74 1.07
C GLY A 162 9.33 -6.43 0.60
N ASN A 163 9.08 -6.09 -0.67
CA ASN A 163 9.46 -4.81 -1.25
C ASN A 163 8.22 -3.93 -1.39
N PHE A 164 8.37 -2.63 -1.16
CA PHE A 164 7.33 -1.66 -1.48
C PHE A 164 6.97 -1.72 -2.96
N SER A 165 5.67 -1.67 -3.24
CA SER A 165 5.18 -1.64 -4.61
C SER A 165 5.50 -0.29 -5.24
N TYR A 166 6.07 -0.31 -6.45
CA TYR A 166 6.38 0.94 -7.16
C TYR A 166 5.11 1.60 -7.69
N GLU A 167 4.20 0.81 -8.24
CA GLU A 167 2.91 1.27 -8.76
C GLU A 167 1.82 1.05 -7.72
N LEU A 168 0.76 1.87 -7.76
CA LEU A 168 -0.39 1.73 -6.88
C LEU A 168 -1.05 0.37 -7.10
N GLN A 169 -1.21 -0.39 -6.03
CA GLN A 169 -1.81 -1.71 -6.02
C GLN A 169 -3.19 -1.67 -5.38
N ARG A 170 -3.98 -2.70 -5.68
CA ARG A 170 -5.22 -3.01 -4.99
C ARG A 170 -5.32 -4.48 -4.64
N VAL A 171 -6.04 -4.80 -3.58
CA VAL A 171 -6.51 -6.17 -3.31
C VAL A 171 -7.96 -6.14 -2.85
N ASP A 172 -8.73 -7.13 -3.29
CA ASP A 172 -10.11 -7.31 -2.86
C ASP A 172 -10.18 -8.34 -1.73
N VAL A 173 -10.75 -7.92 -0.60
CA VAL A 173 -10.97 -8.71 0.61
C VAL A 173 -12.43 -8.62 1.05
N PRO A 174 -13.05 -9.70 1.57
CA PRO A 174 -14.43 -9.64 2.01
C PRO A 174 -14.51 -8.94 3.38
N LEU A 175 -15.54 -8.12 3.56
CA LEU A 175 -15.92 -7.62 4.88
C LEU A 175 -16.33 -8.80 5.78
N ALA A 176 -15.96 -8.75 7.04
CA ALA A 176 -16.29 -9.75 8.05
C ALA A 176 -17.07 -9.10 9.20
N SER A 177 -17.96 -9.85 9.84
CA SER A 177 -18.65 -9.36 11.03
C SER A 177 -17.70 -9.30 12.23
N ASP A 178 -18.00 -8.42 13.18
CA ASP A 178 -17.24 -8.31 14.44
C ASP A 178 -17.14 -9.65 15.17
N GLN A 179 -18.22 -10.45 15.14
CA GLN A 179 -18.22 -11.79 15.73
C GLN A 179 -17.21 -12.72 15.05
N ALA A 180 -17.06 -12.66 13.72
CA ALA A 180 -16.07 -13.45 13.01
C ALA A 180 -14.65 -13.00 13.35
N CYS A 181 -14.43 -11.70 13.53
CA CYS A 181 -13.15 -11.13 13.91
C CYS A 181 -12.77 -11.34 15.38
N ALA A 182 -13.74 -11.46 16.28
CA ALA A 182 -13.50 -11.60 17.71
C ALA A 182 -12.64 -12.83 18.09
N ALA A 183 -12.51 -13.80 17.17
CA ALA A 183 -11.60 -14.93 17.33
C ALA A 183 -10.11 -14.59 17.12
N TYR A 184 -9.82 -13.45 16.48
CA TYR A 184 -8.48 -13.05 16.04
C TYR A 184 -8.04 -11.68 16.59
N ALA A 185 -8.97 -10.80 16.90
CA ALA A 185 -8.70 -9.45 17.38
C ALA A 185 -9.77 -8.96 18.36
N THR A 186 -9.40 -7.99 19.21
CA THR A 186 -10.37 -7.18 19.95
C THR A 186 -10.92 -6.13 19.00
N VAL A 187 -12.23 -6.15 18.76
CA VAL A 187 -12.94 -5.21 17.87
C VAL A 187 -13.83 -4.31 18.70
N ASP A 188 -13.74 -2.99 18.47
CA ASP A 188 -14.68 -2.02 19.02
C ASP A 188 -15.54 -1.37 17.92
N SER A 189 -16.49 -0.53 18.30
CA SER A 189 -17.45 0.08 17.38
C SER A 189 -16.86 1.10 16.40
N SER A 190 -15.59 1.46 16.54
CA SER A 190 -14.88 2.34 15.59
C SER A 190 -14.15 1.57 14.48
N MET A 191 -14.19 0.24 14.52
CA MET A 191 -13.46 -0.64 13.62
C MET A 191 -14.37 -1.34 12.61
N VAL A 192 -13.81 -1.61 11.43
CA VAL A 192 -14.41 -2.47 10.42
C VAL A 192 -13.48 -3.62 10.13
N CYS A 193 -14.06 -4.81 9.99
CA CYS A 193 -13.33 -6.03 9.72
C CYS A 193 -13.37 -6.44 8.25
N ALA A 194 -12.22 -6.82 7.70
CA ALA A 194 -12.09 -7.34 6.35
C ALA A 194 -10.92 -8.33 6.26
N GLY A 195 -11.00 -9.30 5.35
CA GLY A 195 -9.92 -10.27 5.11
C GLY A 195 -10.35 -11.73 5.22
N GLY A 196 -9.41 -12.60 5.59
CA GLY A 196 -9.65 -14.04 5.74
C GLY A 196 -9.49 -14.87 4.46
N ILE A 197 -9.02 -14.26 3.36
CA ILE A 197 -8.58 -14.99 2.16
C ILE A 197 -7.06 -15.15 2.20
N ALA A 198 -6.58 -16.39 2.11
CA ALA A 198 -5.15 -16.67 2.11
C ALA A 198 -4.43 -15.92 0.97
N ASN A 199 -3.27 -15.33 1.30
CA ASN A 199 -2.46 -14.52 0.38
C ASN A 199 -3.19 -13.30 -0.18
N ARG A 200 -4.15 -12.71 0.55
CA ARG A 200 -4.80 -11.45 0.22
C ARG A 200 -4.89 -10.53 1.41
N ASP A 201 -4.02 -9.54 1.46
CA ASP A 201 -3.97 -8.61 2.58
C ASP A 201 -3.23 -7.32 2.22
N SER A 202 -3.52 -6.27 2.99
CA SER A 202 -2.70 -5.06 3.11
C SER A 202 -1.41 -5.34 3.88
N CYS A 203 -0.39 -4.49 3.72
CA CYS A 203 0.88 -4.67 4.43
C CYS A 203 1.52 -3.34 4.83
N LEU A 204 2.80 -3.39 5.24
CA LEU A 204 3.55 -2.23 5.68
C LEU A 204 3.53 -1.11 4.63
N GLY A 205 3.11 0.08 5.03
CA GLY A 205 2.98 1.26 4.16
C GLY A 205 1.57 1.50 3.60
N ASP A 206 0.65 0.53 3.71
CA ASP A 206 -0.76 0.71 3.32
C ASP A 206 -1.61 1.35 4.44
N SER A 207 -1.10 1.44 5.67
CA SER A 207 -1.79 2.03 6.82
C SER A 207 -2.39 3.40 6.49
N GLY A 208 -3.70 3.56 6.70
CA GLY A 208 -4.44 4.79 6.39
C GLY A 208 -4.90 4.93 4.94
N GLY A 209 -4.53 4.01 4.06
CA GLY A 209 -5.11 3.89 2.72
C GLY A 209 -6.62 3.56 2.75
N PRO A 210 -7.35 3.83 1.65
CA PRO A 210 -8.78 3.54 1.57
C PRO A 210 -9.09 2.05 1.58
N ALA A 211 -10.23 1.70 2.16
CA ALA A 211 -10.97 0.47 1.93
C ALA A 211 -12.34 0.83 1.32
N ASP A 212 -12.48 0.68 0.00
CA ASP A 212 -13.71 1.02 -0.72
C ASP A 212 -14.69 -0.16 -0.74
N TYR A 213 -15.97 0.03 -0.38
CA TYR A 213 -17.02 -0.98 -0.56
C TYR A 213 -18.38 -0.40 -0.92
#